data_AF-A0A842L6Z9-F1
#
_entry.id   AF-A0A842L6Z9-F1
#
_cell.length_a   1.000
_cell.length_b   1.000
_cell.length_c   1.000
_cell.angle_alpha   90.00
_cell.angle_beta   90.00
_cell.angle_gamma   90.00
#
_symmetry.space_group_name_H-M   'P 1'
#
loop_
_entity.id
_entity.type
_entity.pdbx_description
1 polymer ?
#
loop_
_entity_poly.entity_id
_entity_poly.type
_entity_poly.pdbx_seq_one_letter_code
_entity_poly.pdbx_strand_id
1 'polypeptide(L)'
;MGELSSSYQIYYMREDGKDLRKVTDKMENPLFVLGNHLGVKKEDEKVILQFAEDIVSVSRFSLMAEQRITIANYELDRVSTKAP
;
A
#
# COMPACT_ATOMS: atom_id res chain seq x y z
N MET A 1 15.01 -0.17 -2.67
CA MET A 1 14.22 0.32 -1.52
C MET A 1 14.84 1.54 -0.86
N GLY A 2 16.14 1.56 -0.54
CA GLY A 2 16.77 2.72 0.13
C GLY A 2 16.62 4.07 -0.58
N GLU A 3 16.63 4.10 -1.92
CA GLU A 3 16.37 5.34 -2.68
C GLU A 3 14.90 5.78 -2.64
N LEU A 4 13.96 4.85 -2.46
CA LEU A 4 12.53 5.15 -2.44
C LEU A 4 12.07 5.60 -1.06
N SER A 5 12.61 5.01 0.00
CA SER A 5 12.27 5.36 1.39
C SER A 5 12.71 6.77 1.78
N SER A 6 13.56 7.44 1.00
CA SER A 6 13.92 8.84 1.24
C SER A 6 12.86 9.83 0.75
N SER A 7 11.97 9.39 -0.15
CA SER A 7 11.02 10.26 -0.85
C SER A 7 9.56 9.81 -0.72
N TYR A 8 9.31 8.54 -0.39
CA TYR A 8 7.98 7.95 -0.32
C TYR A 8 7.75 7.25 1.02
N GLN A 9 6.54 7.36 1.54
CA GLN A 9 6.08 6.49 2.62
C GLN A 9 5.68 5.13 2.03
N ILE A 10 6.40 4.08 2.39
CA ILE A 10 6.20 2.76 1.80
C ILE A 10 5.13 2.01 2.59
N TYR A 11 4.11 1.49 1.89
CA TYR A 11 3.04 0.68 2.47
C TYR A 11 2.98 -0.68 1.79
N TYR A 12 3.03 -1.75 2.56
CA TYR A 12 2.91 -3.09 2.02
C TYR A 12 1.46 -3.54 1.99
N MET A 13 0.92 -3.84 0.80
CA MET A 13 -0.49 -4.16 0.65
C MET A 13 -0.76 -5.67 0.70
N ARG A 14 -1.41 -6.13 1.78
CA ARG A 14 -1.68 -7.54 2.07
C ARG A 14 -3.04 -7.69 2.77
N GLU A 15 -3.72 -8.82 2.58
CA GLU A 15 -5.12 -9.00 3.01
C GLU A 15 -5.31 -8.92 4.54
N ASP A 16 -4.29 -9.32 5.30
CA ASP A 16 -4.24 -9.27 6.78
C ASP A 16 -3.80 -7.90 7.33
N GLY A 17 -3.50 -6.95 6.45
CA GLY A 17 -3.15 -5.59 6.81
C GLY A 17 -4.30 -4.79 7.42
N LYS A 18 -3.96 -3.65 8.01
CA LYS A 18 -4.93 -2.69 8.52
C LYS A 18 -5.74 -2.08 7.38
N ASP A 19 -7.03 -1.86 7.60
CA ASP A 19 -7.90 -1.18 6.64
C ASP A 19 -7.29 0.16 6.20
N LEU A 20 -7.01 0.30 4.90
CA LEU A 20 -6.34 1.45 4.29
C LEU A 20 -7.00 2.77 4.71
N ARG A 21 -8.34 2.79 4.77
CA ARG A 21 -9.15 3.97 5.11
C ARG A 21 -8.87 4.55 6.48
N LYS A 22 -8.27 3.76 7.38
CA LYS A 22 -7.91 4.20 8.74
C LYS A 22 -6.58 4.96 8.79
N VAL A 23 -5.84 4.98 7.69
CA VAL A 23 -4.50 5.57 7.62
C VAL A 23 -4.35 6.57 6.46
N THR A 24 -5.27 6.59 5.48
CA THR A 24 -5.23 7.49 4.31
C THR A 24 -5.02 8.96 4.67
N ASP A 25 -5.66 9.47 5.72
CA ASP A 25 -5.56 10.88 6.14
C ASP A 25 -4.16 11.29 6.61
N LYS A 26 -3.28 10.31 6.89
CA LYS A 26 -1.92 10.52 7.39
C LYS A 26 -0.85 10.23 6.33
N MET A 27 -1.27 9.78 5.15
CA MET A 27 -0.34 9.37 4.09
C MET A 27 0.19 10.59 3.36
N GLU A 28 1.52 10.71 3.32
CA GLU A 28 2.21 11.70 2.52
C GLU A 28 3.08 10.99 1.47
N ASN A 29 2.78 11.23 0.19
CA ASN A 29 3.44 10.59 -0.95
C ASN A 29 3.53 9.05 -0.80
N PRO A 30 2.40 8.33 -0.67
CA PRO A 30 2.41 6.89 -0.42
C PRO A 30 2.89 6.11 -1.64
N LEU A 31 3.72 5.09 -1.40
CA LEU A 31 4.12 4.07 -2.38
C LEU A 31 3.61 2.71 -1.90
N PHE A 32 2.75 2.08 -2.69
CA PHE A 32 2.22 0.76 -2.36
C PHE A 32 3.05 -0.35 -2.99
N VAL A 33 3.49 -1.30 -2.17
CA VAL A 33 4.11 -2.54 -2.63
C VAL A 33 3.03 -3.62 -2.70
N LEU A 34 2.89 -4.24 -3.88
CA LEU A 34 1.91 -5.26 -4.17
C LEU A 34 2.61 -6.57 -4.54
N GLY A 35 2.18 -7.68 -3.94
CA GLY A 35 2.52 -9.00 -4.45
C GLY A 35 1.77 -9.32 -5.75
N ASN A 36 2.27 -10.28 -6.51
CA ASN A 36 1.50 -10.86 -7.62
C ASN A 36 0.50 -11.90 -7.06
N HIS A 37 -0.11 -12.71 -7.94
CA HIS A 37 -1.05 -13.77 -7.54
C HIS A 37 -0.42 -14.86 -6.65
N LEU A 38 0.91 -14.98 -6.60
CA LEU A 38 1.67 -15.87 -5.71
C LEU A 38 2.19 -15.13 -4.46
N GLY A 39 1.90 -13.84 -4.33
CA GLY A 39 2.42 -12.98 -3.27
C GLY A 39 3.81 -12.42 -3.57
N VAL A 40 4.56 -12.12 -2.51
CA VAL A 40 5.95 -11.69 -2.58
C VAL A 40 6.83 -12.83 -2.05
N LYS A 41 8.02 -13.02 -2.62
CA LYS A 41 8.97 -14.02 -2.09
C LYS A 41 9.37 -13.63 -0.67
N LYS A 42 9.55 -14.61 0.21
CA LYS A 42 9.92 -14.38 1.62
C LYS A 42 11.18 -13.52 1.80
N GLU A 43 12.13 -13.63 0.89
CA GLU A 43 13.37 -12.84 0.90
C GLU A 43 13.09 -11.36 0.62
N ASP A 44 12.29 -11.08 -0.40
CA ASP A 44 11.88 -9.72 -0.77
C ASP A 44 10.93 -9.13 0.29
N GLU A 45 10.05 -9.94 0.86
CA GLU A 45 9.12 -9.55 1.92
C GLU A 45 9.87 -9.05 3.16
N LYS A 46 10.97 -9.72 3.56
CA LYS A 46 11.83 -9.25 4.66
C LYS A 46 12.39 -7.87 4.37
N VAL A 47 12.83 -7.61 3.14
CA VAL A 47 13.34 -6.30 2.74
C VAL A 47 12.22 -5.28 2.79
N ILE A 48 11.04 -5.57 2.22
CA ILE A 48 9.89 -4.65 2.25
C ILE A 48 9.52 -4.27 3.69
N LEU A 49 9.44 -5.24 4.58
CA LEU A 49 9.08 -5.01 5.99
C LEU A 49 10.11 -4.17 6.75
N GLN A 50 11.36 -4.06 6.28
CA GLN A 50 12.36 -3.16 6.88
C GLN A 50 12.10 -1.69 6.56
N PHE A 51 11.39 -1.39 5.47
CA PHE A 51 11.15 -0.03 4.99
C PHE A 51 9.68 0.38 5.02
N ALA A 52 8.75 -0.56 5.20
CA ALA A 52 7.33 -0.29 5.21
C ALA A 52 6.90 0.39 6.53
N GLU A 53 6.12 1.47 6.39
CA GLU A 53 5.49 2.18 7.51
C GLU A 53 4.39 1.33 8.16
N ASP A 54 3.59 0.63 7.35
CA ASP A 54 2.55 -0.27 7.82
C ASP A 54 2.21 -1.33 6.76
N ILE A 55 1.54 -2.40 7.19
CA ILE A 55 0.89 -3.37 6.31
C ILE A 55 -0.58 -2.97 6.20
N VAL A 56 -1.03 -2.66 4.99
CA VAL A 56 -2.38 -2.15 4.72
C VAL A 56 -3.19 -3.08 3.84
N SER A 57 -4.50 -3.00 3.94
CA SER A 57 -5.45 -3.81 3.19
C SER A 57 -6.58 -2.94 2.65
N VAL A 58 -6.94 -3.17 1.39
CA VAL A 58 -8.11 -2.55 0.73
C VAL A 58 -9.34 -3.46 0.76
N SER A 59 -9.17 -4.74 1.10
CA SER A 59 -10.23 -5.73 1.12
C SER A 59 -9.82 -6.96 1.92
N ARG A 60 -10.80 -7.58 2.60
CA ARG A 60 -10.61 -8.89 3.26
C ARG A 60 -10.61 -10.06 2.26
N PHE A 61 -10.97 -9.80 1.00
CA PHE A 61 -10.96 -10.79 -0.06
C PHE A 61 -9.68 -10.68 -0.89
N SER A 62 -9.20 -11.81 -1.40
CA SER A 62 -8.10 -11.84 -2.37
C SER A 62 -8.58 -11.23 -3.69
N LEU A 63 -8.13 -10.00 -3.96
CA LEU A 63 -8.42 -9.27 -5.19
C LEU A 63 -7.25 -9.35 -6.17
N MET A 64 -7.52 -9.18 -7.46
CA MET A 64 -6.48 -8.94 -8.46
C MET A 64 -5.73 -7.64 -8.17
N ALA A 65 -4.48 -7.53 -8.62
CA ALA A 65 -3.65 -6.36 -8.36
C ALA A 65 -4.29 -5.07 -8.90
N GLU A 66 -4.89 -5.10 -10.09
CA GLU A 66 -5.55 -3.91 -10.65
C GLU A 66 -6.71 -3.41 -9.79
N GLN A 67 -7.51 -4.32 -9.21
CA GLN A 67 -8.62 -3.96 -8.34
C GLN A 67 -8.12 -3.29 -7.06
N ARG A 68 -7.00 -3.79 -6.52
CA ARG A 68 -6.36 -3.18 -5.35
C ARG A 68 -5.87 -1.77 -5.64
N ILE A 69 -5.25 -1.56 -6.81
CA ILE A 69 -4.80 -0.24 -7.27
C ILE A 69 -5.98 0.73 -7.42
N THR A 70 -7.07 0.29 -8.06
CA THR A 70 -8.28 1.10 -8.23
C THR A 70 -8.86 1.55 -6.88
N ILE A 71 -8.98 0.63 -5.92
CA ILE A 71 -9.53 0.96 -4.59
C ILE A 71 -8.57 1.88 -3.83
N ALA A 72 -7.26 1.62 -3.86
CA ALA A 72 -6.28 2.45 -3.17
C ALA A 72 -6.31 3.90 -3.68
N ASN A 73 -6.33 4.09 -4.99
CA ASN A 73 -6.46 5.42 -5.59
C ASN A 73 -7.79 6.08 -5.22
N TYR A 74 -8.90 5.35 -5.29
CA TYR A 74 -10.20 5.87 -4.90
C TYR A 74 -10.24 6.36 -3.44
N GLU A 75 -9.70 5.60 -2.49
CA GLU A 75 -9.68 6.01 -1.07
C GLU A 75 -8.73 7.19 -0.83
N LEU A 76 -7.62 7.29 -1.56
CA LEU A 76 -6.76 8.47 -1.52
C LEU A 76 -7.45 9.70 -2.12
N ASP A 77 -8.14 9.56 -3.24
CA ASP A 77 -8.89 10.65 -3.89
C ASP A 77 -10.01 11.19 -2.99
N ARG A 78 -10.65 10.33 -2.18
CA ARG A 78 -11.69 10.75 -1.23
C ARG A 78 -11.19 11.69 -0.14
N VAL A 79 -9.92 11.62 0.22
CA VAL A 79 -9.31 12.45 1.26
C VAL A 79 -8.42 13.55 0.66
N SER A 80 -8.05 13.41 -0.62
CA SER A 80 -7.29 14.41 -1.35
C SER A 80 -8.12 15.68 -1.51
N THR A 81 -7.65 16.77 -0.93
CA THR A 81 -8.22 18.11 -1.12
C THR A 81 -7.68 18.82 -2.35
N LYS A 82 -6.81 18.16 -3.14
CA LYS A 82 -6.30 18.73 -4.39
C LYS A 82 -7.38 18.57 -5.46
N ALA A 83 -7.98 19.69 -5.86
CA ALA A 83 -8.83 19.76 -7.04
C ALA A 83 -8.02 19.32 -8.28
N PRO A 84 -8.66 18.69 -9.29
CA PRO A 84 -8.00 18.29 -10.53
C PRO A 84 -7.34 19.46 -11.26
#